data_AF-A0A1Z8AA88-F1
#
_entry.id   AF-A0A1Z8AA88-F1
#
_cell.length_a   1.000
_cell.length_b   1.000
_cell.length_c   1.000
_cell.angle_alpha   90.00
_cell.angle_beta   90.00
_cell.angle_gamma   90.00
#
_symmetry.space_group_name_H-M   'P 1'
#
loop_
_entity.id
_entity.type
_entity.pdbx_description
1 polymer ?
#
loop_
_entity_poly.entity_id
_entity_poly.type
_entity_poly.pdbx_seq_one_letter_code
_entity_poly.pdbx_strand_id
1 'polypeptide(L)' 'MGKRLPLPVRRSMNLTEPAYERLRALNAEYGLGNNYLLTVLLEHLDEYADADKLAAVFDEFIAEYGAPVAEGMKK' A
#
# COMPACT_ATOMS: atom_id res chain seq x y z
N MET A 1 -14.88 -17.43 -15.58
CA MET A 1 -13.90 -16.33 -15.73
C MET A 1 -14.37 -15.17 -14.88
N GLY A 2 -13.57 -14.73 -13.90
CA GLY A 2 -13.90 -13.56 -13.08
C GLY A 2 -13.79 -12.26 -13.87
N LYS A 3 -14.58 -11.25 -13.51
CA LYS A 3 -14.43 -9.89 -14.04
C LYS A 3 -13.04 -9.37 -13.65
N ARG A 4 -12.27 -8.85 -14.62
CA ARG A 4 -10.95 -8.24 -14.34
C ARG A 4 -11.17 -6.78 -13.95
N LEU A 5 -10.63 -6.37 -12.81
CA LEU A 5 -10.61 -4.95 -12.43
C LEU A 5 -9.69 -4.18 -13.40
N PRO A 6 -10.17 -3.12 -14.08
CA PRO A 6 -9.30 -2.25 -14.85
C PRO A 6 -8.40 -1.47 -13.89
N LEU A 7 -7.09 -1.59 -14.04
CA LEU A 7 -6.10 -0.79 -13.32
C LEU A 7 -5.59 0.31 -14.27
N PRO A 8 -6.29 1.47 -14.38
CA PRO A 8 -5.98 2.51 -15.36
C PRO A 8 -4.66 3.24 -15.06
N VAL A 9 -4.13 3.11 -13.83
CA VAL A 9 -2.90 3.73 -13.39
C VAL A 9 -1.77 2.70 -13.38
N ARG A 10 -0.80 2.85 -14.28
CA ARG A 10 0.46 2.09 -14.26
C ARG A 10 1.55 2.95 -13.63
N ARG A 11 1.88 2.67 -12.37
CA ARG A 11 3.01 3.29 -11.66
C ARG A 11 3.90 2.18 -11.11
N SER A 12 5.22 2.41 -11.12
CA SER A 12 6.15 1.63 -10.33
C SER A 12 6.09 2.13 -8.89
N MET A 13 6.01 1.23 -7.91
CA MET A 13 6.08 1.58 -6.50
C MET A 13 7.48 1.27 -5.98
N ASN A 14 8.08 2.25 -5.30
CA ASN A 14 9.32 2.05 -4.58
C ASN A 14 8.96 1.67 -3.15
N LEU A 15 9.24 0.42 -2.79
CA LEU A 15 8.98 -0.15 -1.47
C LEU A 15 10.31 -0.53 -0.82
N THR A 16 10.33 -0.57 0.51
CA THR A 16 11.41 -1.25 1.22
C THR A 16 11.38 -2.75 0.93
N GLU A 17 12.53 -3.43 1.02
CA GLU A 17 12.61 -4.88 0.80
C GLU A 17 11.58 -5.66 1.65
N PRO A 18 11.42 -5.38 2.96
CA PRO A 18 10.42 -6.09 3.78
C PRO A 18 8.98 -5.87 3.31
N ALA A 19 8.64 -4.68 2.83
CA ALA A 19 7.30 -4.40 2.29
C ALA A 19 7.07 -5.14 0.96
N TYR A 20 8.10 -5.23 0.12
CA TYR A 20 8.06 -5.99 -1.12
C TYR A 20 7.91 -7.50 -0.87
N GLU A 21 8.65 -8.06 0.10
CA GLU A 21 8.53 -9.47 0.48
C GLU A 21 7.12 -9.84 0.97
N ARG A 22 6.48 -8.97 1.77
CA ARG A 22 5.09 -9.17 2.20
C ARG A 22 4.12 -9.21 1.02
N LEU A 23 4.28 -8.31 0.03
CA LEU A 23 3.48 -8.35 -1.20
C LEU A 23 3.76 -9.62 -2.02
N ARG A 24 5.01 -10.09 -2.06
CA ARG A 24 5.39 -11.33 -2.74
C ARG A 24 4.77 -12.57 -2.07
N ALA A 25 4.68 -12.59 -0.74
CA ALA A 25 4.00 -13.66 -0.02
C ALA A 25 2.51 -13.71 -0.37
N LEU A 26 1.84 -12.55 -0.37
CA LEU A 26 0.44 -12.44 -0.80
C LEU A 26 0.25 -12.83 -2.28
N ASN A 27 1.21 -12.48 -3.14
CA ASN A 27 1.20 -12.92 -4.55
C ASN A 27 1.29 -14.44 -4.67
N ALA A 28 2.13 -15.09 -3.86
CA ALA A 28 2.25 -16.55 -3.85
C ALA A 28 0.98 -17.24 -3.35
N GLU A 29 0.29 -16.65 -2.38
CA GLU A 29 -0.94 -17.19 -1.80
C GLU A 29 -2.16 -17.03 -2.71
N TYR A 30 -2.36 -15.83 -3.27
CA TYR A 30 -3.58 -15.48 -4.01
C TYR A 30 -3.40 -15.50 -5.54
N GLY A 31 -2.17 -15.60 -6.04
CA GLY A 31 -1.86 -15.57 -7.48
C GLY A 31 -2.11 -14.21 -8.15
N LEU A 32 -2.29 -13.15 -7.35
CA LEU A 32 -2.62 -11.80 -7.83
C LEU A 32 -1.38 -10.94 -7.94
N GLY A 33 -1.23 -10.17 -9.03
CA GLY A 33 -0.11 -9.26 -9.19
C GLY A 33 -0.09 -8.13 -8.14
N ASN A 34 1.08 -7.59 -7.83
CA ASN A 34 1.28 -6.62 -6.74
C ASN A 34 0.29 -5.44 -6.75
N ASN A 35 0.03 -4.83 -7.91
CA ASN A 35 -0.91 -3.73 -8.01
C ASN A 35 -2.36 -4.15 -7.69
N TYR A 36 -2.73 -5.39 -8.03
CA TYR A 36 -4.06 -5.93 -7.71
C TYR A 36 -4.19 -6.21 -6.22
N LEU A 37 -3.15 -6.75 -5.58
CA LEU A 37 -3.09 -6.95 -4.14
C LEU A 37 -3.20 -5.63 -3.38
N LEU A 38 -2.45 -4.61 -3.79
CA LEU A 38 -2.53 -3.28 -3.19
C LEU A 38 -3.91 -2.66 -3.37
N THR A 39 -4.56 -2.89 -4.51
CA THR A 39 -5.94 -2.42 -4.72
C THR A 39 -6.89 -3.08 -3.72
N VAL A 40 -6.80 -4.41 -3.55
CA VAL A 40 -7.62 -5.13 -2.55
C VAL A 40 -7.37 -4.61 -1.13
N LEU A 41 -6.10 -4.42 -0.75
CA LEU A 41 -5.75 -3.92 0.57
C LEU A 41 -6.29 -2.50 0.81
N LEU A 42 -6.11 -1.61 -0.16
CA LEU A 42 -6.49 -0.20 0.01
C LEU A 42 -8.00 0.04 -0.11
N GLU A 43 -8.69 -0.64 -1.03
CA GLU A 43 -10.13 -0.46 -1.23
C GLU A 43 -10.97 -1.10 -0.11
N HIS A 44 -10.42 -2.10 0.59
CA HIS A 44 -11.10 -2.79 1.69
C HIS A 44 -10.47 -2.50 3.06
N LEU A 45 -9.64 -1.45 3.17
CA LEU A 45 -8.89 -1.16 4.39
C LEU A 45 -9.80 -1.02 5.61
N ASP A 46 -10.90 -0.28 5.46
CA ASP A 46 -11.89 -0.06 6.53
C ASP A 46 -12.64 -1.33 6.95
N GLU A 47 -12.60 -2.40 6.13
CA GLU A 47 -13.27 -3.66 6.45
C GLU A 47 -12.47 -4.53 7.41
N TYR A 48 -11.14 -4.39 7.41
CA TYR A 48 -10.25 -5.26 8.19
C TYR A 48 -9.30 -4.52 9.15
N ALA A 49 -9.09 -3.22 8.97
CA ALA A 49 -8.21 -2.43 9.82
C ALA A 49 -9.01 -1.66 10.89
N ASP A 50 -8.45 -1.65 12.09
CA ASP A 50 -8.89 -0.78 13.18
C ASP A 50 -8.32 0.63 12.92
N ALA A 51 -9.20 1.62 12.78
CA ALA A 51 -8.83 2.98 12.39
C ALA A 51 -7.90 3.66 13.40
N ASP A 52 -8.13 3.45 14.71
CA ASP A 52 -7.33 4.08 15.76
C ASP A 52 -5.92 3.47 15.81
N LYS A 53 -5.82 2.14 15.67
CA LYS A 53 -4.52 1.46 15.58
C LYS A 53 -3.77 1.85 14.33
N LEU A 54 -4.47 1.98 13.21
CA LEU A 54 -3.87 2.41 11.96
C LEU A 54 -3.28 3.82 12.12
N ALA A 55 -4.05 4.76 12.67
CA ALA A 55 -3.57 6.12 12.95
C ALA A 55 -2.32 6.13 13.84
N ALA A 56 -2.31 5.35 14.92
CA ALA A 56 -1.14 5.24 15.79
C ALA A 56 0.12 4.74 15.05
N VAL A 57 -0.01 3.75 14.17
CA VAL A 57 1.11 3.25 13.36
C VAL A 57 1.65 4.33 12.42
N PHE A 58 0.77 5.13 11.82
CA PHE A 58 1.19 6.26 10.99
C PHE A 58 1.94 7.31 11.81
N ASP A 59 1.41 7.68 12.98
CA ASP A 59 2.04 8.67 13.86
C ASP A 59 3.42 8.22 14.32
N GLU A 60 3.56 6.96 14.75
CA GLU A 60 4.85 6.37 15.13
C GLU A 60 5.85 6.37 13.97
N PHE A 61 5.41 5.96 12.78
CA PHE A 61 6.28 5.92 11.60
C PHE A 61 6.74 7.32 11.19
N ILE A 62 5.84 8.32 11.22
CA ILE A 62 6.16 9.71 10.92
C ILE A 62 7.10 10.30 11.99
N ALA A 63 6.89 9.96 13.26
CA ALA A 63 7.79 10.39 14.33
C ALA A 63 9.21 9.81 14.17
N GLU A 64 9.34 8.58 13.69
CA GLU A 64 10.63 7.91 13.50
C GLU A 64 11.37 8.39 12.23
N TYR A 65 10.68 8.44 11.09
CA TYR A 65 11.32 8.69 9.78
C TYR A 65 11.06 10.08 9.19
N GLY A 66 10.14 10.85 9.79
CA GLY A 66 9.64 12.10 9.25
C GLY A 66 8.63 11.92 8.12
N ALA A 67 7.88 12.97 7.81
CA ALA A 67 7.12 13.04 6.58
C ALA A 67 8.08 13.38 5.41
N PRO A 68 7.96 12.75 4.23
CA PRO A 68 8.76 13.13 3.08
C PRO A 68 8.53 14.61 2.80
N VAL A 69 9.61 15.40 2.87
CA VAL A 69 9.55 16.82 2.55
C VAL A 69 9.17 16.93 1.07
N ALA A 70 8.07 17.61 0.77
CA ALA A 70 7.67 17.85 -0.61
C ALA A 70 8.68 18.80 -1.29
N GLU A 71 9.79 18.26 -1.79
CA GLU A 71 10.65 18.98 -2.74
C GLU A 71 9.86 19.18 -4.05
N GLY A 72 9.04 20.23 -4.12
CA GLY A 72 8.32 20.54 -5.35
C GLY A 72 7.16 21.53 -5.28
N MET A 73 6.61 21.87 -4.11
CA MET A 73 5.63 22.97 -4.04
C MET A 73 6.36 24.32 -4.08
N LYS A 74 6.76 24.75 -5.29
CA LYS A 74 6.92 26.18 -5.56
C LYS A 74 5.54 26.82 -5.40
N LYS A 75 5.45 27.80 -4.50
CA LYS A 75 4.35 28.76 -4.44
C LYS A 75 4.13 29.43 -5.79
#